data_AF-A0A1G1Y7D1-F1
#
_entry.id   AF-A0A1G1Y7D1-F1
#
_cell.length_a   1.000
_cell.length_b   1.000
_cell.length_c   1.000
_cell.angle_alpha   90.00
_cell.angle_beta   90.00
_cell.angle_gamma   90.00
#
_symmetry.space_group_name_H-M   'P 1'
#
loop_
_entity.id
_entity.type
_entity.pdbx_description
1 polymer ?
#
loop_
_entity_poly.entity_id
_entity_poly.type
_entity_poly.pdbx_seq_one_letter_code
_entity_poly.pdbx_strand_id
1 'polypeptide(L)'
;MENGNGNRVKIQRIWTRFPNLECGLFAALLEIERVRQHLGIKLGELKWKFMSTAQLDDPEASANQEENWEETARRKGIIYFNVGGGGKNGWDQHGRPENRSLCEICSLDLVRGAYDFLDHRPWLRDIFLRVRQNDIDGTSITSAANNLRQLMSGLTITRLDEPEAVLEFLKLGFLGVFNRCKAGVDAETAFGLEAMLIGVAEDCPGQWEWFKTLAEEAIAANEKDETDAREAVAKAERMKKTATVRHLGLFRPLRVIELRTDSTRADKVARWKRYDIIIVWRSNGHCQIFTSTPFQYGGDGKASVVAKWRVDLGEAAKQLRILEANFANPRQRLAKADWTASGYCYYESGGACPWYLAEFLVFLANGTQSSRNVPPTQIRHDKLFSEVVAILPACRLIRKQVNPGGGEGEWEHVETLRLDPAAIKSSRNQRRPDHRSGGHRRN
;
A
#
# COMPACT_ATOMS: atom_id res chain seq x y z
N MET A 1 -5.56 -47.34 1.61
CA MET A 1 -5.95 -45.91 1.70
C MET A 1 -5.05 -45.28 2.73
N GLU A 2 -4.01 -44.61 2.27
CA GLU A 2 -2.97 -44.03 3.15
C GLU A 2 -3.50 -42.76 3.82
N ASN A 3 -3.38 -42.71 5.15
CA ASN A 3 -3.71 -41.55 5.96
C ASN A 3 -2.72 -40.42 5.70
N GLY A 4 -3.11 -39.48 4.84
CA GLY A 4 -2.42 -38.21 4.64
C GLY A 4 -2.58 -37.26 5.83
N ASN A 5 -2.05 -37.61 6.99
CA ASN A 5 -1.79 -36.64 8.05
C ASN A 5 -0.50 -35.89 7.70
N GLY A 6 -0.61 -34.96 6.75
CA GLY A 6 0.41 -33.93 6.58
C GLY A 6 0.57 -33.19 7.90
N ASN A 7 1.80 -33.05 8.39
CA ASN A 7 2.15 -32.31 9.59
C ASN A 7 1.51 -30.91 9.55
N ARG A 8 0.33 -30.73 10.17
CA ARG A 8 -0.26 -29.39 10.39
C ARG A 8 0.72 -28.63 11.27
N VAL A 9 1.32 -27.57 10.74
CA VAL A 9 2.24 -26.72 11.50
C VAL A 9 1.44 -26.03 12.60
N LYS A 10 1.66 -26.43 13.85
CA LYS A 10 1.04 -25.78 15.00
C LYS A 10 1.70 -24.42 15.20
N ILE A 11 0.92 -23.35 15.03
CA ILE A 11 1.40 -21.98 15.23
C ILE A 11 1.52 -21.73 16.75
N GLN A 12 2.63 -21.12 17.16
CA GLN A 12 3.03 -20.81 18.53
C GLN A 12 3.19 -19.30 18.73
N ARG A 13 3.66 -18.56 17.71
CA ARG A 13 3.83 -17.10 17.81
C ARG A 13 3.50 -16.41 16.48
N ILE A 14 2.77 -15.29 16.55
CA ILE A 14 2.51 -14.39 15.42
C ILE A 14 3.26 -13.08 15.65
N TRP A 15 3.95 -12.63 14.61
CA TRP A 15 4.63 -11.35 14.57
C TRP A 15 4.06 -10.48 13.46
N THR A 16 3.68 -9.25 13.75
CA THR A 16 3.23 -8.31 12.70
C THR A 16 3.82 -6.92 12.90
N ARG A 17 4.08 -6.22 11.81
CA ARG A 17 4.48 -4.80 11.81
C ARG A 17 3.28 -3.85 11.82
N PHE A 18 2.10 -4.31 11.40
CA PHE A 18 0.90 -3.48 11.25
C PHE A 18 -0.37 -4.22 11.64
N PRO A 19 -1.29 -3.57 12.38
CA PRO A 19 -2.64 -4.08 12.53
C PRO A 19 -3.37 -3.97 11.19
N ASN A 20 -3.90 -5.09 10.71
CA ASN A 20 -4.80 -5.15 9.55
C ASN A 20 -6.02 -6.02 9.88
N LEU A 21 -6.98 -6.10 8.96
CA LEU A 21 -8.20 -6.90 9.18
C LEU A 21 -7.89 -8.40 9.35
N GLU A 22 -6.86 -8.92 8.70
CA GLU A 22 -6.45 -10.32 8.84
C GLU A 22 -5.95 -10.63 10.24
N CYS A 23 -5.02 -9.81 10.73
CA CYS A 23 -4.48 -9.90 12.08
C CYS A 23 -5.60 -9.73 13.11
N GLY A 24 -6.51 -8.76 12.89
CA GLY A 24 -7.68 -8.55 13.74
C GLY A 24 -8.62 -9.75 13.77
N LEU A 25 -8.92 -10.34 12.61
CA LEU A 25 -9.78 -11.53 12.51
C LEU A 25 -9.16 -12.69 13.30
N PHE A 26 -7.85 -12.91 13.15
CA PHE A 26 -7.16 -13.96 13.87
C PHE A 26 -7.10 -13.73 15.36
N ALA A 27 -6.74 -12.53 15.79
CA ALA A 27 -6.73 -12.20 17.21
C ALA A 27 -8.14 -12.41 17.80
N ALA A 28 -9.20 -12.04 17.08
CA ALA A 28 -10.57 -12.26 17.53
C ALA A 28 -10.91 -13.76 17.66
N LEU A 29 -10.54 -14.58 16.66
CA LEU A 29 -10.76 -16.03 16.67
C LEU A 29 -10.01 -16.76 17.78
N LEU A 30 -8.81 -16.28 18.12
CA LEU A 30 -7.84 -17.02 18.93
C LEU A 30 -7.67 -16.46 20.36
N GLU A 31 -8.06 -15.22 20.63
CA GLU A 31 -7.88 -14.59 21.95
C GLU A 31 -9.20 -14.33 22.67
N ILE A 32 -10.30 -14.11 21.94
CA ILE A 32 -11.61 -13.90 22.57
C ILE A 32 -12.17 -15.26 22.98
N GLU A 33 -12.16 -15.53 24.29
CA GLU A 33 -12.54 -16.83 24.85
C GLU A 33 -13.93 -17.28 24.38
N ARG A 34 -14.91 -16.38 24.39
CA ARG A 34 -16.28 -16.69 23.97
C ARG A 34 -16.39 -17.07 22.49
N VAL A 35 -15.66 -16.35 21.63
CA VAL A 35 -15.55 -16.71 20.21
C VAL A 35 -14.95 -18.11 20.09
N ARG A 36 -13.84 -18.39 20.77
CA ARG A 36 -13.23 -19.74 20.77
C ARG A 36 -14.19 -20.84 21.21
N GLN A 37 -14.93 -20.61 22.30
CA GLN A 37 -15.90 -21.58 22.82
C GLN A 37 -16.99 -21.87 21.77
N HIS A 38 -17.54 -20.85 21.10
CA HIS A 38 -18.49 -21.04 20.00
C HIS A 38 -17.89 -21.75 18.79
N LEU A 39 -16.60 -21.55 18.55
CA LEU A 39 -15.90 -22.14 17.43
C LEU A 39 -15.33 -23.53 17.72
N GLY A 40 -15.44 -24.01 18.97
CA GLY A 40 -14.88 -25.30 19.38
C GLY A 40 -13.36 -25.38 19.19
N ILE A 41 -12.67 -24.23 19.10
CA ILE A 41 -11.24 -24.18 18.84
C ILE A 41 -10.51 -24.44 20.16
N LYS A 42 -9.85 -25.59 20.26
CA LYS A 42 -8.93 -25.92 21.36
C LYS A 42 -7.52 -25.45 20.97
N LEU A 43 -7.06 -24.33 21.50
CA LEU A 43 -5.72 -23.80 21.19
C LEU A 43 -4.68 -24.15 22.25
N GLY A 44 -3.43 -24.31 21.80
CA GLY A 44 -2.24 -24.12 22.64
C GLY A 44 -1.85 -22.64 22.71
N GLU A 45 -0.84 -22.31 23.50
CA GLU A 45 -0.36 -20.94 23.78
C GLU A 45 0.13 -20.20 22.52
N LEU A 46 -0.78 -19.64 21.73
CA LEU A 46 -0.41 -18.68 20.69
C LEU A 46 -0.02 -17.35 21.35
N LYS A 47 1.16 -16.83 21.04
CA LYS A 47 1.64 -15.53 21.53
C LYS A 47 1.71 -14.52 20.39
N TRP A 48 1.17 -13.33 20.59
CA TRP A 48 1.29 -12.22 19.64
C TRP A 48 2.41 -11.28 20.05
N LYS A 49 3.19 -10.80 19.07
CA LYS A 49 4.08 -9.64 19.26
C LYS A 49 3.96 -8.70 18.08
N PHE A 50 3.72 -7.42 18.36
CA PHE A 50 3.90 -6.38 17.38
C PHE A 50 5.36 -5.98 17.33
N MET A 51 5.87 -5.80 16.12
CA MET A 51 7.08 -5.02 15.92
C MET A 51 6.66 -3.58 15.77
N SER A 52 7.11 -2.73 16.70
CA SER A 52 6.99 -1.30 16.49
C SER A 52 7.74 -0.95 15.20
N THR A 53 7.09 -0.14 14.37
CA THR A 53 7.73 0.43 13.18
C THR A 53 8.80 1.45 13.51
N ALA A 54 8.79 1.95 14.76
CA ALA A 54 9.90 2.67 15.34
C ALA A 54 11.10 1.71 15.37
N GLN A 55 11.12 0.69 16.25
CA GLN A 55 12.26 -0.20 16.62
C GLN A 55 13.26 -0.69 15.54
N LEU A 56 12.96 -0.52 14.26
CA LEU A 56 13.94 -0.46 13.17
C LEU A 56 14.86 0.79 13.21
N ASP A 57 14.74 1.73 14.17
CA ASP A 57 15.46 3.02 14.22
C ASP A 57 16.92 2.93 14.68
N ASP A 58 17.40 1.81 15.19
CA ASP A 58 18.76 1.74 15.75
C ASP A 58 19.51 0.51 15.21
N PRO A 59 20.45 0.70 14.27
CA PRO A 59 21.36 -0.36 13.82
C PRO A 59 22.16 -0.98 14.98
N GLU A 60 22.43 -0.24 16.05
CA GLU A 60 23.18 -0.71 17.22
C GLU A 60 22.29 -1.38 18.27
N ALA A 61 21.02 -0.97 18.44
CA ALA A 61 20.07 -1.70 19.28
C ALA A 61 19.55 -2.98 18.60
N SER A 62 19.46 -3.00 17.26
CA SER A 62 19.11 -4.21 16.49
C SER A 62 20.23 -5.24 16.44
N ALA A 63 21.49 -4.83 16.62
CA ALA A 63 22.61 -5.74 16.83
C ALA A 63 22.61 -6.40 18.22
N ASN A 64 22.01 -5.74 19.22
CA ASN A 64 21.98 -6.19 20.62
C ASN A 64 20.65 -6.85 21.04
N GLN A 65 19.60 -6.79 20.22
CA GLN A 65 18.39 -7.60 20.39
C GLN A 65 18.57 -8.92 19.63
N GLU A 66 19.17 -9.91 20.28
CA GLU A 66 19.32 -11.30 19.83
C GLU A 66 17.97 -12.04 19.62
N GLU A 67 17.13 -11.57 18.72
CA GLU A 67 16.32 -12.45 17.89
C GLU A 67 16.64 -12.04 16.46
N ASN A 68 17.74 -12.58 15.92
CA ASN A 68 18.07 -12.53 14.49
C ASN A 68 16.77 -12.87 13.73
N TRP A 69 16.08 -11.84 13.23
CA TRP A 69 14.67 -11.97 12.87
C TRP A 69 14.47 -12.95 11.72
N GLU A 70 15.50 -13.09 10.86
CA GLU A 70 15.56 -14.12 9.82
C GLU A 70 15.63 -15.54 10.38
N GLU A 71 16.34 -15.72 11.49
CA GLU A 71 16.45 -17.00 12.19
C GLU A 71 15.17 -17.31 12.98
N THR A 72 14.58 -16.30 13.62
CA THR A 72 13.30 -16.41 14.33
C THR A 72 12.13 -16.70 13.39
N ALA A 73 12.09 -16.06 12.22
CA ALA A 73 11.09 -16.32 11.18
C ALA A 73 11.23 -17.72 10.54
N ARG A 74 12.40 -18.36 10.67
CA ARG A 74 12.64 -19.74 10.22
C ARG A 74 12.33 -20.80 11.29
N ARG A 75 12.02 -20.40 12.54
CA ARG A 75 11.65 -21.35 13.61
C ARG A 75 10.28 -21.96 13.32
N LYS A 76 10.20 -23.29 13.38
CA LYS A 76 8.93 -24.03 13.22
C LYS A 76 7.91 -23.52 14.25
N GLY A 77 6.71 -23.17 13.77
CA GLY A 77 5.62 -22.68 14.64
C GLY A 77 5.60 -21.17 14.87
N ILE A 78 6.43 -20.36 14.20
CA ILE A 78 6.30 -18.90 14.22
C ILE A 78 5.82 -18.43 12.84
N ILE A 79 4.79 -17.57 12.80
CA ILE A 79 4.35 -16.89 11.57
C ILE A 79 4.69 -15.40 11.68
N TYR A 80 5.32 -14.89 10.62
CA TYR A 80 5.71 -13.49 10.50
C TYR A 80 4.93 -12.82 9.36
N PHE A 81 4.18 -11.77 9.71
CA PHE A 81 3.36 -10.95 8.82
C PHE A 81 4.14 -9.67 8.50
N ASN A 82 4.58 -9.55 7.25
CA ASN A 82 5.30 -8.38 6.76
C ASN A 82 4.52 -7.69 5.66
N VAL A 83 3.55 -6.89 6.05
CA VAL A 83 2.74 -6.12 5.10
C VAL A 83 3.66 -5.12 4.36
N GLY A 84 3.95 -5.40 3.09
CA GLY A 84 4.70 -4.50 2.19
C GLY A 84 6.22 -4.70 2.13
N GLY A 85 6.78 -5.70 2.82
CA GLY A 85 8.22 -6.01 2.75
C GLY A 85 8.48 -7.33 2.04
N GLY A 86 8.63 -7.27 0.71
CA GLY A 86 9.01 -8.43 -0.12
C GLY A 86 10.38 -8.97 0.30
N GLY A 87 10.38 -10.08 1.03
CA GLY A 87 11.58 -10.83 1.40
C GLY A 87 11.47 -12.27 0.91
N LYS A 88 12.62 -12.87 0.58
CA LYS A 88 12.75 -14.23 0.01
C LYS A 88 12.10 -15.37 0.82
N ASN A 89 11.64 -15.12 2.06
CA ASN A 89 11.04 -16.11 2.96
C ASN A 89 9.64 -15.70 3.48
N GLY A 90 8.96 -14.73 2.85
CA GLY A 90 7.71 -14.18 3.37
C GLY A 90 6.57 -15.20 3.34
N TRP A 91 5.93 -15.43 4.49
CA TRP A 91 4.73 -16.28 4.65
C TRP A 91 3.44 -15.54 4.26
N ASP A 92 3.59 -14.41 3.58
CA ASP A 92 2.57 -13.52 3.06
C ASP A 92 3.06 -13.02 1.69
N GLN A 93 2.71 -13.77 0.63
CA GLN A 93 3.14 -13.51 -0.75
C GLN A 93 1.92 -13.43 -1.65
N HIS A 94 1.57 -12.22 -2.08
CA HIS A 94 0.53 -12.02 -3.09
C HIS A 94 1.20 -11.97 -4.48
N GLY A 95 1.19 -13.10 -5.19
CA GLY A 95 1.84 -13.24 -6.48
C GLY A 95 1.11 -12.58 -7.66
N ARG A 96 1.88 -12.24 -8.71
CA ARG A 96 1.42 -11.76 -10.03
C ARG A 96 0.66 -12.86 -10.82
N PRO A 97 -0.10 -12.50 -11.88
CA PRO A 97 -0.99 -13.42 -12.63
C PRO A 97 -0.34 -14.73 -13.09
N GLU A 98 0.94 -14.67 -13.46
CA GLU A 98 1.74 -15.74 -14.08
C GLU A 98 2.05 -16.92 -13.13
N ASN A 99 1.95 -16.70 -11.81
CA ASN A 99 2.28 -17.68 -10.76
C ASN A 99 1.15 -17.86 -9.73
N ARG A 100 -0.10 -17.56 -10.12
CA ARG A 100 -1.29 -17.66 -9.24
C ARG A 100 -1.43 -19.02 -8.55
N SER A 101 -1.10 -20.13 -9.23
CA SER A 101 -1.22 -21.48 -8.67
C SER A 101 -0.20 -21.83 -7.58
N LEU A 102 0.86 -21.02 -7.39
CA LEU A 102 1.93 -21.26 -6.41
C LEU A 102 1.96 -20.23 -5.27
N CYS A 103 1.23 -19.12 -5.40
CA CYS A 103 1.28 -17.95 -4.50
C CYS A 103 -0.11 -17.45 -4.08
N GLU A 104 -1.00 -18.38 -3.69
CA GLU A 104 -2.33 -18.11 -3.13
C GLU A 104 -2.40 -18.28 -1.62
N ILE A 105 -1.25 -18.42 -0.97
CA ILE A 105 -1.18 -18.58 0.47
C ILE A 105 -1.10 -17.19 1.07
N CYS A 106 -2.28 -16.59 1.22
CA CYS A 106 -2.46 -15.49 2.15
C CYS A 106 -2.13 -16.00 3.56
N SER A 107 -1.60 -15.12 4.40
CA SER A 107 -1.40 -15.41 5.81
C SER A 107 -2.67 -16.00 6.48
N LEU A 108 -3.86 -15.60 6.00
CA LEU A 108 -5.15 -16.14 6.39
C LEU A 108 -5.29 -17.65 6.15
N ASP A 109 -4.79 -18.11 4.99
CA ASP A 109 -4.91 -19.49 4.52
C ASP A 109 -4.01 -20.45 5.30
N LEU A 110 -2.84 -19.99 5.77
CA LEU A 110 -1.93 -20.77 6.61
C LEU A 110 -2.56 -21.13 7.95
N VAL A 111 -3.13 -20.13 8.63
CA VAL A 111 -3.76 -20.33 9.94
C VAL A 111 -5.05 -21.13 9.80
N ARG A 112 -5.83 -20.91 8.71
CA ARG A 112 -6.97 -21.77 8.38
C ARG A 112 -6.53 -23.23 8.28
N GLY A 113 -5.48 -23.53 7.51
CA GLY A 113 -4.97 -24.89 7.36
C GLY A 113 -4.45 -25.51 8.67
N ALA A 114 -3.93 -24.69 9.58
CA ALA A 114 -3.43 -25.13 10.88
C ALA A 114 -4.55 -25.46 11.89
N TYR A 115 -5.61 -24.67 11.94
CA TYR A 115 -6.62 -24.73 13.00
C TYR A 115 -8.03 -25.11 12.57
N ASP A 116 -8.29 -25.19 11.27
CA ASP A 116 -9.51 -25.77 10.69
C ASP A 116 -10.82 -25.22 11.25
N PHE A 117 -10.85 -23.91 11.53
CA PHE A 117 -11.95 -23.24 12.23
C PHE A 117 -13.19 -22.97 11.36
N LEU A 118 -13.12 -23.22 10.04
CA LEU A 118 -14.22 -22.96 9.10
C LEU A 118 -15.19 -24.13 8.96
N ASP A 119 -14.84 -25.30 9.47
CA ASP A 119 -15.68 -26.48 9.34
C ASP A 119 -16.99 -26.30 10.13
N HIS A 120 -18.10 -26.59 9.45
CA HIS A 120 -19.47 -26.51 9.96
C HIS A 120 -20.01 -25.11 10.31
N ARG A 121 -19.37 -24.02 9.87
CA ARG A 121 -19.79 -22.64 10.22
C ARG A 121 -19.90 -21.73 8.98
N PRO A 122 -21.02 -21.81 8.23
CA PRO A 122 -21.22 -21.01 7.00
C PRO A 122 -21.02 -19.50 7.23
N TRP A 123 -21.55 -18.98 8.33
CA TRP A 123 -21.44 -17.56 8.69
C TRP A 123 -20.00 -17.09 8.93
N LEU A 124 -19.11 -17.96 9.44
CA LEU A 124 -17.69 -17.62 9.62
C LEU A 124 -16.91 -17.72 8.32
N ARG A 125 -17.29 -18.67 7.46
CA ARG A 125 -16.73 -18.80 6.11
C ARG A 125 -16.94 -17.52 5.31
N ASP A 126 -18.12 -16.92 5.40
CA ASP A 126 -18.41 -15.67 4.69
C ASP A 126 -17.58 -14.48 5.19
N ILE A 127 -17.38 -14.38 6.51
CA ILE A 127 -16.49 -13.38 7.12
C ILE A 127 -15.05 -13.60 6.63
N PHE A 128 -14.55 -14.83 6.73
CA PHE A 128 -13.19 -15.20 6.32
C PHE A 128 -12.94 -14.85 4.85
N LEU A 129 -13.84 -15.28 3.96
CA LEU A 129 -13.70 -15.03 2.53
C LEU A 129 -13.72 -13.53 2.21
N ARG A 130 -14.54 -12.73 2.91
CA ARG A 130 -14.56 -11.27 2.74
C ARG A 130 -13.26 -10.61 3.19
N VAL A 131 -12.71 -10.99 4.33
CA VAL A 131 -11.45 -10.43 4.82
C VAL A 131 -10.30 -10.83 3.90
N ARG A 132 -10.22 -12.11 3.52
CA ARG A 132 -9.23 -12.63 2.56
C ARG A 132 -9.32 -11.91 1.20
N GLN A 133 -10.51 -11.71 0.68
CA GLN A 133 -10.72 -11.01 -0.59
C GLN A 133 -10.36 -9.52 -0.49
N ASN A 134 -10.66 -8.87 0.64
CA ASN A 134 -10.21 -7.50 0.91
C ASN A 134 -8.69 -7.37 0.93
N ASP A 135 -8.00 -8.37 1.45
CA ASP A 135 -6.54 -8.37 1.54
C ASP A 135 -5.88 -8.66 0.18
N ILE A 136 -6.27 -9.75 -0.49
CA ILE A 136 -5.70 -10.17 -1.78
C ILE A 136 -6.03 -9.18 -2.90
N ASP A 137 -7.29 -8.76 -3.00
CA ASP A 137 -7.81 -8.03 -4.16
C ASP A 137 -8.16 -6.56 -3.84
N GLY A 138 -7.97 -6.11 -2.59
CA GLY A 138 -8.26 -4.74 -2.19
C GLY A 138 -9.75 -4.37 -2.27
N THR A 139 -10.64 -5.36 -2.36
CA THR A 139 -12.09 -5.15 -2.53
C THR A 139 -12.74 -4.62 -1.27
N SER A 140 -13.81 -3.82 -1.38
CA SER A 140 -14.56 -3.41 -0.18
C SER A 140 -15.17 -4.62 0.53
N ILE A 141 -15.12 -4.64 1.86
CA ILE A 141 -15.72 -5.70 2.70
C ILE A 141 -17.25 -5.61 2.78
N THR A 142 -17.79 -4.41 2.60
CA THR A 142 -19.21 -4.06 2.55
C THR A 142 -19.37 -2.71 1.83
N SER A 143 -20.56 -2.44 1.34
CA SER A 143 -21.03 -1.18 0.76
C SER A 143 -21.38 -0.11 1.81
N ALA A 144 -21.52 -0.50 3.09
CA ALA A 144 -21.78 0.43 4.18
C ALA A 144 -20.66 1.49 4.27
N ALA A 145 -21.04 2.77 4.38
CA ALA A 145 -20.11 3.89 4.46
C ALA A 145 -19.21 3.82 5.70
N ASN A 146 -19.78 3.50 6.86
CA ASN A 146 -19.05 3.27 8.11
C ASN A 146 -19.00 1.76 8.37
N ASN A 147 -17.83 1.17 8.13
CA ASN A 147 -17.60 -0.26 8.25
C ASN A 147 -16.27 -0.55 8.95
N LEU A 148 -16.02 -1.83 9.26
CA LEU A 148 -14.82 -2.25 10.00
C LEU A 148 -13.50 -1.78 9.36
N ARG A 149 -13.42 -1.72 8.03
CA ARG A 149 -12.25 -1.21 7.32
C ARG A 149 -12.08 0.29 7.54
N GLN A 150 -13.16 1.06 7.49
CA GLN A 150 -13.10 2.51 7.78
C GLN A 150 -12.72 2.78 9.24
N LEU A 151 -13.23 1.98 10.18
CA LEU A 151 -12.84 2.09 11.59
C LEU A 151 -11.34 1.81 11.77
N MET A 152 -10.84 0.72 11.17
CA MET A 152 -9.41 0.41 11.15
C MET A 152 -8.60 1.59 10.61
N SER A 153 -9.00 2.17 9.47
CA SER A 153 -8.31 3.31 8.87
C SER A 153 -8.33 4.54 9.78
N GLY A 154 -9.47 4.88 10.37
CA GLY A 154 -9.60 6.04 11.25
C GLY A 154 -8.75 5.91 12.52
N LEU A 155 -8.74 4.72 13.12
CA LEU A 155 -7.92 4.44 14.30
C LEU A 155 -6.44 4.39 13.98
N THR A 156 -6.07 3.87 12.81
CA THR A 156 -4.67 3.90 12.38
C THR A 156 -4.19 5.35 12.24
N ILE A 157 -5.05 6.29 11.81
CA ILE A 157 -4.72 7.72 11.76
C ILE A 157 -4.51 8.31 13.16
N THR A 158 -5.38 7.98 14.13
CA THR A 158 -5.32 8.57 15.48
C THR A 158 -4.33 7.89 16.42
N ARG A 159 -3.99 6.62 16.16
CA ARG A 159 -3.18 5.74 17.02
C ARG A 159 -2.02 5.10 16.26
N LEU A 160 -1.32 5.90 15.46
CA LEU A 160 -0.23 5.45 14.58
C LEU A 160 0.87 4.66 15.31
N ASP A 161 1.10 4.93 16.60
CA ASP A 161 2.17 4.33 17.42
C ASP A 161 1.65 3.34 18.47
N GLU A 162 0.36 3.01 18.46
CA GLU A 162 -0.28 2.06 19.38
C GLU A 162 -0.96 0.92 18.61
N PRO A 163 -0.20 0.10 17.84
CA PRO A 163 -0.79 -0.95 17.00
C PRO A 163 -1.54 -2.01 17.81
N GLU A 164 -1.14 -2.26 19.06
CA GLU A 164 -1.87 -3.11 20.00
C GLU A 164 -3.27 -2.55 20.30
N ALA A 165 -3.39 -1.24 20.52
CA ALA A 165 -4.69 -0.61 20.79
C ALA A 165 -5.63 -0.71 19.57
N VAL A 166 -5.08 -0.55 18.36
CA VAL A 166 -5.84 -0.77 17.12
C VAL A 166 -6.27 -2.23 17.01
N LEU A 167 -5.41 -3.20 17.37
CA LEU A 167 -5.77 -4.62 17.34
C LEU A 167 -6.85 -4.97 18.37
N GLU A 168 -6.76 -4.47 19.61
CA GLU A 168 -7.81 -4.66 20.63
C GLU A 168 -9.17 -4.18 20.13
N PHE A 169 -9.21 -3.04 19.45
CA PHE A 169 -10.43 -2.54 18.85
C PHE A 169 -10.92 -3.44 17.71
N LEU A 170 -10.02 -3.88 16.81
CA LEU A 170 -10.38 -4.79 15.72
C LEU A 170 -10.95 -6.10 16.26
N LYS A 171 -10.41 -6.62 17.36
CA LYS A 171 -10.95 -7.79 18.06
C LYS A 171 -12.40 -7.59 18.47
N LEU A 172 -12.72 -6.46 19.11
CA LEU A 172 -14.09 -6.13 19.50
C LEU A 172 -15.01 -5.92 18.29
N GLY A 173 -14.52 -5.26 17.24
CA GLY A 173 -15.25 -5.11 15.99
C GLY A 173 -15.63 -6.46 15.39
N PHE A 174 -14.67 -7.38 15.29
CA PHE A 174 -14.92 -8.74 14.81
C PHE A 174 -15.83 -9.55 15.74
N LEU A 175 -15.74 -9.39 17.06
CA LEU A 175 -16.71 -9.96 17.99
C LEU A 175 -18.14 -9.53 17.65
N GLY A 176 -18.34 -8.24 17.41
CA GLY A 176 -19.61 -7.69 16.94
C GLY A 176 -20.09 -8.37 15.64
N VAL A 177 -19.21 -8.43 14.63
CA VAL A 177 -19.51 -9.12 13.36
C VAL A 177 -19.90 -10.58 13.59
N PHE A 178 -19.14 -11.33 14.41
CA PHE A 178 -19.43 -12.74 14.71
C PHE A 178 -20.81 -12.93 15.32
N ASN A 179 -21.17 -12.10 16.31
CA ASN A 179 -22.46 -12.20 16.98
C ASN A 179 -23.62 -11.93 16.03
N ARG A 180 -23.50 -10.91 15.17
CA ARG A 180 -24.54 -10.59 14.18
C ARG A 180 -24.67 -11.67 13.11
N CYS A 181 -23.56 -12.14 12.57
CA CYS A 181 -23.56 -13.22 11.59
C CYS A 181 -24.14 -14.52 12.16
N LYS A 182 -23.79 -14.86 13.41
CA LYS A 182 -24.38 -16.01 14.12
C LYS A 182 -25.88 -15.86 14.35
N ALA A 183 -26.37 -14.64 14.57
CA ALA A 183 -27.80 -14.32 14.70
C ALA A 183 -28.56 -14.31 13.36
N GLY A 184 -27.90 -14.61 12.23
CA GLY A 184 -28.51 -14.69 10.90
C GLY A 184 -28.48 -13.39 10.10
N VAL A 185 -27.78 -12.35 10.59
CA VAL A 185 -27.50 -11.15 9.78
C VAL A 185 -26.47 -11.51 8.71
N ASP A 186 -26.72 -11.10 7.47
CA ASP A 186 -25.80 -11.40 6.38
C ASP A 186 -24.47 -10.62 6.53
N ALA A 187 -23.40 -11.15 5.96
CA ALA A 187 -22.07 -10.57 6.09
C ALA A 187 -21.89 -9.23 5.36
N GLU A 188 -22.77 -8.83 4.43
CA GLU A 188 -22.71 -7.46 3.88
C GLU A 188 -23.13 -6.45 4.95
N THR A 189 -24.19 -6.76 5.69
CA THR A 189 -24.73 -5.90 6.75
C THR A 189 -23.91 -5.97 8.03
N ALA A 190 -23.44 -7.15 8.43
CA ALA A 190 -22.77 -7.38 9.72
C ALA A 190 -21.46 -6.61 9.89
N PHE A 191 -20.75 -6.31 8.81
CA PHE A 191 -19.51 -5.50 8.83
C PHE A 191 -19.78 -3.99 8.92
N GLY A 192 -21.04 -3.55 8.86
CA GLY A 192 -21.46 -2.17 9.11
C GLY A 192 -21.34 -1.80 10.59
N LEU A 193 -21.03 -0.53 10.88
CA LEU A 193 -20.80 -0.05 12.24
C LEU A 193 -21.96 -0.29 13.18
N GLU A 194 -23.20 -0.04 12.75
CA GLU A 194 -24.38 -0.25 13.57
C GLU A 194 -24.53 -1.72 14.02
N ALA A 195 -24.38 -2.65 13.07
CA ALA A 195 -24.44 -4.08 13.35
C ALA A 195 -23.32 -4.51 14.32
N MET A 196 -22.10 -4.02 14.11
CA MET A 196 -20.98 -4.29 15.02
C MET A 196 -21.24 -3.77 16.43
N LEU A 197 -21.75 -2.53 16.59
CA LEU A 197 -22.06 -1.95 17.88
C LEU A 197 -23.12 -2.77 18.64
N ILE A 198 -24.16 -3.23 17.95
CA ILE A 198 -25.18 -4.11 18.54
C ILE A 198 -24.53 -5.42 19.00
N GLY A 199 -23.73 -6.05 18.14
CA GLY A 199 -23.08 -7.33 18.48
C GLY A 199 -22.09 -7.21 19.65
N VAL A 200 -21.42 -6.07 19.80
CA VAL A 200 -20.56 -5.78 20.96
C VAL A 200 -21.39 -5.54 22.22
N ALA A 201 -22.51 -4.80 22.13
CA ALA A 201 -23.40 -4.55 23.27
C ALA A 201 -23.97 -5.84 23.87
N GLU A 202 -24.34 -6.78 23.00
CA GLU A 202 -24.95 -8.07 23.37
C GLU A 202 -23.99 -8.95 24.22
N ASP A 203 -22.68 -8.90 23.97
CA ASP A 203 -21.72 -9.82 24.59
C ASP A 203 -20.74 -9.15 25.56
N CYS A 204 -20.43 -7.86 25.35
CA CYS A 204 -19.49 -7.06 26.15
C CYS A 204 -20.09 -5.68 26.54
N PRO A 205 -21.22 -5.63 27.29
CA PRO A 205 -21.89 -4.37 27.61
C PRO A 205 -21.00 -3.38 28.38
N GLY A 206 -20.06 -3.87 29.21
CA GLY A 206 -19.11 -3.03 29.94
C GLY A 206 -18.02 -2.37 29.07
N GLN A 207 -17.83 -2.84 27.83
CA GLN A 207 -16.87 -2.27 26.86
C GLN A 207 -17.58 -1.52 25.73
N TRP A 208 -18.92 -1.59 25.66
CA TRP A 208 -19.69 -1.00 24.57
C TRP A 208 -19.53 0.51 24.47
N GLU A 209 -19.66 1.24 25.58
CA GLU A 209 -19.55 2.71 25.57
C GLU A 209 -18.16 3.14 25.07
N TRP A 210 -17.11 2.46 25.55
CA TRP A 210 -15.74 2.70 25.11
C TRP A 210 -15.54 2.42 23.62
N PHE A 211 -16.05 1.28 23.13
CA PHE A 211 -15.97 0.92 21.72
C PHE A 211 -16.75 1.91 20.83
N LYS A 212 -17.89 2.39 21.30
CA LYS A 212 -18.69 3.41 20.62
C LYS A 212 -17.95 4.74 20.52
N THR A 213 -17.37 5.24 21.61
CA THR A 213 -16.56 6.46 21.59
C THR A 213 -15.40 6.36 20.60
N LEU A 214 -14.68 5.23 20.61
CA LEU A 214 -13.59 5.00 19.65
C LEU A 214 -14.06 4.96 18.19
N ALA A 215 -15.25 4.40 17.94
CA ALA A 215 -15.84 4.42 16.60
C ALA A 215 -16.18 5.85 16.14
N GLU A 216 -16.72 6.69 17.03
CA GLU A 216 -16.99 8.10 16.76
C GLU A 216 -15.69 8.88 16.48
N GLU A 217 -14.64 8.67 17.27
CA GLU A 217 -13.31 9.23 17.02
C GLU A 217 -12.76 8.82 15.65
N ALA A 218 -12.88 7.54 15.29
CA ALA A 218 -12.41 7.03 14.01
C ALA A 218 -13.18 7.63 12.82
N ILE A 219 -14.49 7.83 12.96
CA ILE A 219 -15.31 8.51 11.96
C ILE A 219 -14.83 9.95 11.79
N ALA A 220 -14.73 10.70 12.89
CA ALA A 220 -14.27 12.09 12.85
C ALA A 220 -12.87 12.24 12.25
N ALA A 221 -11.95 11.31 12.57
CA ALA A 221 -10.61 11.29 12.00
C ALA A 221 -10.63 11.05 10.48
N ASN A 222 -11.46 10.12 9.99
CA ASN A 222 -11.61 9.87 8.56
C ASN A 222 -12.22 11.06 7.81
N GLU A 223 -13.25 11.69 8.38
CA GLU A 223 -13.90 12.87 7.81
C GLU A 223 -12.94 14.06 7.72
N LYS A 224 -12.15 14.27 8.79
CA LYS A 224 -11.10 15.28 8.81
C LYS A 224 -10.01 14.98 7.78
N ASP A 225 -9.50 13.75 7.73
CA ASP A 225 -8.46 13.34 6.77
C ASP A 225 -8.92 13.52 5.32
N GLU A 226 -10.20 13.26 5.04
CA GLU A 226 -10.79 13.50 3.72
C GLU A 226 -10.98 14.99 3.41
N THR A 227 -11.36 15.80 4.40
CA THR A 227 -11.46 17.26 4.26
C THR A 227 -10.08 17.86 3.95
N ASP A 228 -9.07 17.49 4.74
CA ASP A 228 -7.68 17.91 4.56
C ASP A 228 -7.14 17.49 3.18
N ALA A 229 -7.49 16.28 2.70
CA ALA A 229 -7.16 15.83 1.35
C ALA A 229 -7.76 16.74 0.26
N ARG A 230 -9.07 17.03 0.36
CA ARG A 230 -9.79 17.87 -0.61
C ARG A 230 -9.23 19.28 -0.64
N GLU A 231 -8.96 19.86 0.52
CA GLU A 231 -8.35 21.19 0.64
C GLU A 231 -6.94 21.23 0.05
N ALA A 232 -6.12 20.20 0.31
CA ALA A 232 -4.76 20.10 -0.23
C ALA A 232 -4.77 20.04 -1.77
N VAL A 233 -5.67 19.24 -2.37
CA VAL A 233 -5.82 19.16 -3.83
C VAL A 233 -6.28 20.50 -4.41
N ALA A 234 -7.32 21.12 -3.83
CA ALA A 234 -7.82 22.42 -4.30
C ALA A 234 -6.75 23.52 -4.18
N LYS A 235 -5.97 23.53 -3.09
CA LYS A 235 -4.86 24.46 -2.88
C LYS A 235 -3.76 24.26 -3.93
N ALA A 236 -3.35 23.02 -4.19
CA ALA A 236 -2.35 22.70 -5.19
C ALA A 236 -2.78 23.16 -6.61
N GLU A 237 -4.04 22.98 -6.97
CA GLU A 237 -4.61 23.49 -8.22
C GLU A 237 -4.55 25.01 -8.33
N ARG A 238 -4.99 25.73 -7.28
CA ARG A 238 -4.91 27.21 -7.22
C ARG A 238 -3.48 27.72 -7.33
N MET A 239 -2.54 27.03 -6.69
CA MET A 239 -1.12 27.36 -6.71
C MET A 239 -0.39 26.89 -7.97
N LYS A 240 -1.10 26.29 -8.94
CA LYS A 240 -0.54 25.73 -10.17
C LYS A 240 0.60 24.74 -9.92
N LYS A 241 0.48 23.95 -8.85
CA LYS A 241 1.38 22.83 -8.51
C LYS A 241 1.03 21.58 -9.31
N THR A 242 0.82 21.77 -10.60
CA THR A 242 0.37 20.76 -11.55
C THR A 242 1.22 20.80 -12.82
N ALA A 243 1.31 19.68 -13.51
CA ALA A 243 1.97 19.59 -14.81
C ALA A 243 1.23 18.62 -15.73
N THR A 244 1.46 18.77 -17.02
CA THR A 244 1.01 17.81 -18.03
C THR A 244 2.23 17.28 -18.77
N VAL A 245 2.40 15.96 -18.78
CA VAL A 245 3.58 15.30 -19.35
C VAL A 245 3.16 14.41 -20.50
N ARG A 246 3.76 14.60 -21.68
CA ARG A 246 3.53 13.73 -22.83
C ARG A 246 4.43 12.51 -22.72
N HIS A 247 3.84 11.32 -22.73
CA HIS A 247 4.55 10.05 -22.82
C HIS A 247 4.26 9.44 -24.20
N LEU A 248 5.29 9.17 -25.02
CA LEU A 248 5.08 8.76 -26.41
C LEU A 248 4.28 7.46 -26.57
N GLY A 249 4.46 6.51 -25.65
CA GLY A 249 3.71 5.25 -25.66
C GLY A 249 2.28 5.31 -25.08
N LEU A 250 1.82 6.47 -24.57
CA LEU A 250 0.51 6.58 -23.93
C LEU A 250 -0.46 7.36 -24.83
N PHE A 251 -1.71 6.89 -24.89
CA PHE A 251 -2.78 7.46 -25.72
C PHE A 251 -3.22 8.89 -25.33
N ARG A 252 -2.78 9.39 -24.16
CA ARG A 252 -3.03 10.76 -23.71
C ARG A 252 -1.88 11.27 -22.83
N PRO A 253 -1.75 12.58 -22.63
CA PRO A 253 -0.84 13.13 -21.64
C PRO A 253 -1.18 12.69 -20.21
N LEU A 254 -0.14 12.52 -19.39
CA LEU A 254 -0.23 12.29 -17.95
C LEU A 254 -0.43 13.61 -17.22
N ARG A 255 -1.36 13.65 -16.26
CA ARG A 255 -1.57 14.79 -15.37
C ARG A 255 -0.83 14.54 -14.05
N VAL A 256 0.01 15.49 -13.65
CA VAL A 256 0.82 15.42 -12.43
C VAL A 256 0.36 16.48 -11.44
N ILE A 257 0.34 16.15 -10.15
CA ILE A 257 0.05 17.10 -9.06
C ILE A 257 1.00 16.91 -7.88
N GLU A 258 1.49 18.02 -7.31
CA GLU A 258 2.22 18.06 -6.03
C GLU A 258 1.27 18.51 -4.92
N LEU A 259 1.12 17.69 -3.88
CA LEU A 259 0.31 17.94 -2.70
C LEU A 259 1.23 18.10 -1.49
N ARG A 260 0.86 18.99 -0.58
CA ARG A 260 1.54 19.16 0.72
C ARG A 260 0.52 18.96 1.82
N THR A 261 0.53 17.78 2.43
CA THR A 261 -0.48 17.37 3.41
C THR A 261 -0.04 16.09 4.12
N ASP A 262 -0.44 15.95 5.38
CA ASP A 262 -0.30 14.71 6.14
C ASP A 262 -1.49 13.77 5.97
N SER A 263 -2.48 14.16 5.15
CA SER A 263 -3.65 13.34 4.87
C SER A 263 -3.32 12.06 4.12
N THR A 264 -3.79 10.92 4.63
CA THR A 264 -3.57 9.61 4.01
C THR A 264 -4.42 9.39 2.76
N ARG A 265 -5.50 10.17 2.59
CA ARG A 265 -6.45 10.09 1.46
C ARG A 265 -6.15 11.03 0.30
N ALA A 266 -5.09 11.85 0.40
CA ALA A 266 -4.75 12.86 -0.59
C ALA A 266 -4.59 12.29 -2.02
N ASP A 267 -3.95 11.13 -2.16
CA ASP A 267 -3.77 10.46 -3.45
C ASP A 267 -5.10 10.00 -4.05
N LYS A 268 -5.98 9.39 -3.23
CA LYS A 268 -7.31 8.94 -3.64
C LYS A 268 -8.16 10.11 -4.17
N VAL A 269 -8.19 11.22 -3.45
CA VAL A 269 -8.94 12.42 -3.87
C VAL A 269 -8.38 13.00 -5.16
N ALA A 270 -7.05 13.05 -5.31
CA ALA A 270 -6.41 13.50 -6.55
C ALA A 270 -6.71 12.56 -7.73
N ARG A 271 -6.76 11.23 -7.51
CA ARG A 271 -7.16 10.26 -8.55
C ARG A 271 -8.59 10.49 -9.02
N TRP A 272 -9.53 10.83 -8.13
CA TRP A 272 -10.91 11.20 -8.51
C TRP A 272 -10.96 12.45 -9.40
N LYS A 273 -10.02 13.38 -9.22
CA LYS A 273 -9.82 14.55 -10.11
C LYS A 273 -9.05 14.21 -11.39
N ARG A 274 -8.81 12.92 -11.67
CA ARG A 274 -8.11 12.37 -12.85
C ARG A 274 -6.64 12.82 -12.95
N TYR A 275 -5.95 12.93 -11.81
CA TYR A 275 -4.48 13.01 -11.80
C TYR A 275 -3.88 11.60 -11.90
N ASP A 276 -2.80 11.49 -12.66
CA ASP A 276 -2.16 10.22 -13.00
C ASP A 276 -0.92 9.95 -12.16
N ILE A 277 -0.18 11.00 -11.83
CA ILE A 277 0.99 10.95 -10.96
C ILE A 277 0.77 11.95 -9.83
N ILE A 278 0.80 11.47 -8.59
CA ILE A 278 0.50 12.27 -7.42
C ILE A 278 1.68 12.23 -6.47
N ILE A 279 2.30 13.38 -6.24
CA ILE A 279 3.45 13.53 -5.37
C ILE A 279 2.95 14.17 -4.07
N VAL A 280 2.94 13.43 -2.97
CA VAL A 280 2.48 13.89 -1.66
C VAL A 280 3.68 14.14 -0.77
N TRP A 281 3.82 15.37 -0.30
CA TRP A 281 4.78 15.79 0.70
C TRP A 281 4.14 15.87 2.07
N ARG A 282 4.75 15.20 3.03
CA ARG A 282 4.42 15.21 4.46
C ARG A 282 5.15 16.35 5.17
N SER A 283 4.60 16.79 6.29
CA SER A 283 5.21 17.85 7.12
C SER A 283 6.57 17.44 7.68
N ASN A 284 6.80 16.14 7.87
CA ASN A 284 8.05 15.58 8.37
C ASN A 284 9.14 15.39 7.29
N GLY A 285 8.95 15.91 6.07
CA GLY A 285 9.94 15.84 4.98
C GLY A 285 9.89 14.55 4.15
N HIS A 286 8.98 13.62 4.47
CA HIS A 286 8.73 12.46 3.62
C HIS A 286 7.88 12.82 2.40
N CYS A 287 8.06 12.07 1.33
CA CYS A 287 7.44 12.19 0.05
C CYS A 287 7.05 10.82 -0.52
N GLN A 288 5.88 10.81 -1.14
CA GLN A 288 5.18 9.64 -1.61
C GLN A 288 4.71 9.93 -3.05
N ILE A 289 5.13 9.13 -4.03
CA ILE A 289 4.77 9.26 -5.46
C ILE A 289 3.85 8.10 -5.84
N PHE A 290 2.57 8.40 -6.03
CA PHE A 290 1.55 7.46 -6.45
C PHE A 290 1.31 7.53 -7.95
N THR A 291 1.04 6.36 -8.55
CA THR A 291 0.52 6.26 -9.91
C THR A 291 -0.95 5.86 -9.89
N SER A 292 -1.71 6.36 -10.86
CA SER A 292 -3.06 5.89 -11.15
C SER A 292 -3.06 4.90 -12.32
N THR A 293 -4.23 4.37 -12.66
CA THR A 293 -4.41 3.49 -13.83
C THR A 293 -5.19 4.25 -14.92
N PRO A 294 -4.54 4.88 -15.92
CA PRO A 294 -5.23 5.48 -17.04
C PRO A 294 -6.04 4.44 -17.84
N PHE A 295 -7.31 4.76 -18.11
CA PHE A 295 -8.18 3.93 -18.95
C PHE A 295 -8.25 4.47 -20.37
N GLN A 296 -8.02 3.57 -21.33
CA GLN A 296 -8.26 3.81 -22.74
C GLN A 296 -9.66 3.30 -23.08
N TYR A 297 -10.48 4.16 -23.67
CA TYR A 297 -11.84 3.84 -24.11
C TYR A 297 -11.86 3.60 -25.62
N GLY A 298 -12.74 2.71 -26.08
CA GLY A 298 -12.99 2.49 -27.50
C GLY A 298 -13.68 3.70 -28.16
N GLY A 299 -13.53 3.84 -29.49
CA GLY A 299 -14.05 4.97 -30.26
C GLY A 299 -15.56 5.24 -30.15
N ASP A 300 -15.93 6.44 -30.61
CA ASP A 300 -17.26 7.02 -30.89
C ASP A 300 -18.45 6.52 -30.06
N GLY A 301 -18.37 6.70 -28.74
CA GLY A 301 -19.56 6.70 -27.88
C GLY A 301 -19.79 5.43 -27.04
N LYS A 302 -18.84 4.48 -27.01
CA LYS A 302 -18.90 3.36 -26.06
C LYS A 302 -18.02 3.61 -24.84
N ALA A 303 -18.65 3.67 -23.66
CA ALA A 303 -17.99 3.79 -22.36
C ALA A 303 -17.15 2.56 -21.95
N SER A 304 -16.94 1.59 -22.86
CA SER A 304 -16.18 0.38 -22.58
C SER A 304 -14.69 0.66 -22.60
N VAL A 305 -14.02 0.40 -21.47
CA VAL A 305 -12.57 0.40 -21.35
C VAL A 305 -12.02 -0.72 -22.25
N VAL A 306 -11.10 -0.40 -23.15
CA VAL A 306 -10.42 -1.36 -24.04
C VAL A 306 -9.00 -1.69 -23.59
N ALA A 307 -8.41 -0.82 -22.76
CA ALA A 307 -7.13 -1.09 -22.11
C ALA A 307 -6.98 -0.27 -20.82
N LYS A 308 -6.27 -0.86 -19.86
CA LYS A 308 -5.80 -0.20 -18.64
C LYS A 308 -4.29 -0.02 -18.75
N TRP A 309 -3.79 1.12 -18.32
CA TRP A 309 -2.38 1.47 -18.43
C TRP A 309 -1.81 1.81 -17.05
N ARG A 310 -0.52 1.59 -16.85
CA ARG A 310 0.24 2.00 -15.66
C ARG A 310 1.61 2.51 -16.08
N VAL A 311 2.13 3.47 -15.31
CA VAL A 311 3.52 3.93 -15.43
C VAL A 311 4.35 3.14 -14.42
N ASP A 312 5.33 2.41 -14.91
CA ASP A 312 6.31 1.73 -14.06
C ASP A 312 7.30 2.75 -13.51
N LEU A 313 7.29 2.94 -12.19
CA LEU A 313 8.15 3.88 -11.49
C LEU A 313 9.59 3.38 -11.28
N GLY A 314 9.99 2.23 -11.83
CA GLY A 314 11.35 1.70 -11.70
C GLY A 314 12.44 2.67 -12.13
N GLU A 315 12.28 3.36 -13.26
CA GLU A 315 13.24 4.38 -13.72
C GLU A 315 13.22 5.62 -12.81
N ALA A 316 12.04 6.05 -12.36
CA ALA A 316 11.91 7.15 -11.40
C ALA A 316 12.63 6.82 -10.08
N ALA A 317 12.42 5.62 -9.54
CA ALA A 317 13.09 5.16 -8.33
C ALA A 317 14.61 5.18 -8.51
N LYS A 318 15.12 4.62 -9.61
CA LYS A 318 16.56 4.63 -9.92
C LYS A 318 17.13 6.05 -9.98
N GLN A 319 16.50 6.95 -10.73
CA GLN A 319 17.00 8.32 -10.91
C GLN A 319 16.94 9.13 -9.61
N LEU A 320 15.88 8.97 -8.81
CA LEU A 320 15.76 9.63 -7.51
C LEU A 320 16.78 9.12 -6.50
N ARG A 321 17.08 7.80 -6.48
CA ARG A 321 18.17 7.24 -5.67
C ARG A 321 19.53 7.80 -6.06
N ILE A 322 19.82 7.90 -7.37
CA ILE A 322 21.06 8.51 -7.87
C ILE A 322 21.13 9.99 -7.45
N LEU A 323 20.03 10.71 -7.56
CA LEU A 323 19.97 12.13 -7.17
C LEU A 323 20.23 12.30 -5.67
N GLU A 324 19.61 11.48 -4.83
CA GLU A 324 19.83 11.44 -3.40
C GLU A 324 21.29 11.15 -3.03
N ALA A 325 21.89 10.14 -3.67
CA ALA A 325 23.31 9.79 -3.47
C ALA A 325 24.25 10.95 -3.81
N ASN A 326 23.97 11.69 -4.89
CA ASN A 326 24.75 12.86 -5.27
C ASN A 326 24.63 14.01 -4.27
N PHE A 327 23.50 14.15 -3.57
CA PHE A 327 23.34 15.13 -2.50
C PHE A 327 24.09 14.71 -1.23
N ALA A 328 24.03 13.42 -0.87
CA ALA A 328 24.67 12.90 0.33
C ALA A 328 26.21 12.84 0.25
N ASN A 329 26.78 12.47 -0.91
CA ASN A 329 28.23 12.45 -1.09
C ASN A 329 28.63 12.79 -2.55
N PRO A 330 28.82 14.08 -2.89
CA PRO A 330 29.12 14.52 -4.26
C PRO A 330 30.40 13.94 -4.89
N ARG A 331 31.28 13.34 -4.08
CA ARG A 331 32.60 12.84 -4.50
C ARG A 331 32.63 11.33 -4.83
N GLN A 332 31.58 10.58 -4.47
CA GLN A 332 31.47 9.14 -4.77
C GLN A 332 30.37 8.89 -5.80
N ARG A 333 30.72 8.94 -7.09
CA ARG A 333 29.83 8.50 -8.16
C ARG A 333 29.84 6.98 -8.23
N LEU A 334 28.83 6.33 -7.68
CA LEU A 334 28.64 4.88 -7.78
C LEU A 334 28.30 4.46 -9.22
N ALA A 335 28.76 3.29 -9.64
CA ALA A 335 28.59 2.79 -11.00
C ALA A 335 27.11 2.48 -11.32
N LYS A 336 26.70 2.72 -12.56
CA LYS A 336 25.29 2.61 -13.03
C LYS A 336 24.73 1.17 -12.99
N ALA A 337 25.61 0.17 -12.90
CA ALA A 337 25.26 -1.25 -12.94
C ALA A 337 24.64 -1.74 -11.61
N ASP A 338 25.14 -1.28 -10.46
CA ASP A 338 24.73 -1.77 -9.13
C ASP A 338 23.29 -1.39 -8.77
N TRP A 339 22.84 -0.21 -9.20
CA TRP A 339 21.49 0.29 -8.93
C TRP A 339 20.38 -0.44 -9.69
N THR A 340 20.73 -1.08 -10.81
CA THR A 340 19.74 -1.74 -11.68
C THR A 340 19.50 -3.19 -11.27
N ALA A 341 20.48 -3.80 -10.60
CA ALA A 341 20.45 -5.20 -10.14
C ALA A 341 20.06 -5.34 -8.67
N SER A 342 20.27 -4.32 -7.83
CA SER A 342 20.26 -4.53 -6.39
C SER A 342 18.88 -4.80 -5.81
N GLY A 343 17.83 -4.07 -6.18
CA GLY A 343 16.57 -4.16 -5.40
C GLY A 343 16.74 -3.89 -3.89
N TYR A 344 17.94 -3.48 -3.45
CA TYR A 344 18.36 -3.33 -2.06
C TYR A 344 18.49 -1.85 -1.70
N CYS A 345 18.04 -1.54 -0.49
CA CYS A 345 17.87 -0.22 0.09
C CYS A 345 19.13 0.31 0.81
N TYR A 346 20.36 -0.05 0.41
CA TYR A 346 21.56 0.36 1.17
C TYR A 346 22.71 0.82 0.26
N TYR A 347 23.48 1.80 0.72
CA TYR A 347 24.78 2.17 0.18
C TYR A 347 25.81 1.06 0.45
N GLU A 348 26.86 0.97 -0.36
CA GLU A 348 28.03 0.11 -0.10
C GLU A 348 28.71 0.41 1.26
N SER A 349 28.45 1.58 1.85
CA SER A 349 28.86 1.97 3.20
C SER A 349 27.90 1.55 4.32
N GLY A 350 26.84 0.79 4.01
CA GLY A 350 25.86 0.28 4.99
C GLY A 350 24.69 1.22 5.34
N GLY A 351 24.66 2.45 4.84
CA GLY A 351 23.56 3.40 5.11
C GLY A 351 22.30 3.15 4.27
N ALA A 352 21.10 3.43 4.79
CA ALA A 352 19.84 3.23 4.05
C ALA A 352 19.67 4.26 2.90
N CYS A 353 19.26 3.79 1.72
CA CYS A 353 18.81 4.63 0.61
C CYS A 353 17.32 4.93 0.79
N PRO A 354 16.89 6.20 0.82
CA PRO A 354 15.56 6.53 1.32
C PRO A 354 14.42 6.09 0.40
N TRP A 355 14.68 5.91 -0.90
CA TRP A 355 13.63 5.59 -1.88
C TRP A 355 13.39 4.09 -2.02
N TYR A 356 12.17 3.63 -1.77
CA TYR A 356 11.72 2.25 -2.01
C TYR A 356 10.53 2.21 -2.98
N LEU A 357 10.59 1.26 -3.91
CA LEU A 357 9.51 0.94 -4.83
C LEU A 357 8.79 -0.30 -4.29
N ALA A 358 7.49 -0.19 -4.05
CA ALA A 358 6.71 -1.34 -3.59
C ALA A 358 6.61 -2.42 -4.69
N GLU A 359 6.49 -3.68 -4.30
CA GLU A 359 6.43 -4.85 -5.19
C GLU A 359 5.31 -4.76 -6.26
N PHE A 360 4.23 -4.04 -5.93
CA PHE A 360 3.08 -3.81 -6.80
C PHE A 360 3.25 -2.67 -7.82
N LEU A 361 4.43 -2.03 -7.89
CA LEU A 361 4.81 -0.94 -8.82
C LEU A 361 3.91 0.32 -8.81
N VAL A 362 2.87 0.37 -7.97
CA VAL A 362 1.88 1.45 -7.95
C VAL A 362 2.36 2.72 -7.24
N PHE A 363 3.44 2.61 -6.47
CA PHE A 363 3.83 3.62 -5.52
C PHE A 363 5.33 3.57 -5.20
N LEU A 364 5.96 4.75 -5.13
CA LEU A 364 7.35 4.97 -4.74
C LEU A 364 7.36 5.93 -3.55
N ALA A 365 8.12 5.63 -2.51
CA ALA A 365 8.24 6.52 -1.36
C ALA A 365 9.67 6.67 -0.88
N ASN A 366 9.96 7.80 -0.26
CA ASN A 366 11.19 8.04 0.47
C ASN A 366 11.07 7.69 1.98
N GLY A 367 9.96 7.06 2.37
CA GLY A 367 9.52 6.75 3.74
C GLY A 367 8.00 6.49 3.77
N THR A 368 7.53 5.63 4.66
CA THR A 368 6.10 5.50 5.01
C THR A 368 5.87 6.05 6.42
N GLN A 369 4.61 6.29 6.79
CA GLN A 369 4.19 6.41 8.22
C GLN A 369 4.63 5.20 9.08
N SER A 370 4.98 4.13 8.38
CA SER A 370 5.20 2.76 8.77
C SER A 370 6.71 2.40 8.77
N SER A 371 7.57 3.35 8.38
CA SER A 371 9.04 3.21 8.32
C SER A 371 9.66 4.59 8.55
N ARG A 372 9.52 5.09 9.78
CA ARG A 372 9.79 6.48 10.17
C ARG A 372 11.29 6.84 10.22
N ASN A 373 12.16 5.84 10.20
CA ASN A 373 13.62 6.00 10.33
C ASN A 373 14.35 5.98 9.01
N VAL A 374 13.59 5.88 7.92
CA VAL A 374 14.11 6.37 6.66
C VAL A 374 14.29 7.88 6.84
N PRO A 375 15.50 8.43 6.66
CA PRO A 375 15.67 9.87 6.77
C PRO A 375 14.80 10.57 5.71
N PRO A 376 14.25 11.75 6.00
CA PRO A 376 13.55 12.52 4.99
C PRO A 376 14.46 12.74 3.79
N THR A 377 13.88 12.79 2.59
CA THR A 377 14.68 13.06 1.38
C THR A 377 15.37 14.41 1.52
N GLN A 378 16.62 14.45 1.10
CA GLN A 378 17.43 15.66 0.96
C GLN A 378 17.11 16.40 -0.35
N ILE A 379 16.30 15.80 -1.23
CA ILE A 379 15.86 16.43 -2.48
C ILE A 379 14.85 17.54 -2.15
N ARG A 380 15.21 18.79 -2.45
CA ARG A 380 14.32 19.94 -2.30
C ARG A 380 13.01 19.76 -3.08
N HIS A 381 11.90 20.28 -2.56
CA HIS A 381 10.56 19.98 -3.08
C HIS A 381 10.37 20.39 -4.54
N ASP A 382 10.82 21.59 -4.90
CA ASP A 382 10.80 22.13 -6.26
C ASP A 382 11.66 21.29 -7.22
N LYS A 383 12.79 20.80 -6.71
CA LYS A 383 13.67 19.90 -7.45
C LYS A 383 13.01 18.55 -7.69
N LEU A 384 12.40 17.94 -6.68
CA LEU A 384 11.73 16.64 -6.85
C LEU A 384 10.62 16.72 -7.89
N PHE A 385 9.74 17.73 -7.80
CA PHE A 385 8.63 17.88 -8.73
C PHE A 385 9.13 17.99 -10.18
N SER A 386 10.13 18.85 -10.41
CA SER A 386 10.72 19.03 -11.74
C SER A 386 11.44 17.78 -12.26
N GLU A 387 12.15 17.05 -11.40
CA GLU A 387 12.81 15.80 -11.77
C GLU A 387 11.81 14.69 -12.11
N VAL A 388 10.77 14.49 -11.30
CA VAL A 388 9.71 13.52 -11.60
C VAL A 388 9.07 13.84 -12.95
N VAL A 389 8.70 15.10 -13.18
CA VAL A 389 8.15 15.55 -14.47
C VAL A 389 9.10 15.25 -15.65
N ALA A 390 10.42 15.40 -15.45
CA ALA A 390 11.42 15.15 -16.48
C ALA A 390 11.70 13.65 -16.71
N ILE A 391 11.57 12.81 -15.68
CA ILE A 391 11.84 11.36 -15.76
C ILE A 391 10.65 10.60 -16.36
N LEU A 392 9.42 11.05 -16.11
CA LEU A 392 8.18 10.35 -16.53
C LEU A 392 8.17 9.91 -18.00
N PRO A 393 8.62 10.69 -19.01
CA PRO A 393 8.66 10.24 -20.40
C PRO A 393 9.59 9.03 -20.68
N ALA A 394 10.54 8.75 -19.78
CA ALA A 394 11.47 7.62 -19.88
C ALA A 394 11.02 6.39 -19.08
N CYS A 395 10.00 6.54 -18.23
CA CYS A 395 9.43 5.41 -17.49
C CYS A 395 8.83 4.37 -18.46
N ARG A 396 8.82 3.10 -18.06
CA ARG A 396 8.17 2.07 -18.86
C ARG A 396 6.66 2.14 -18.66
N LEU A 397 5.91 1.66 -19.65
CA LEU A 397 4.47 1.48 -19.52
C LEU A 397 4.14 0.01 -19.38
N ILE A 398 3.11 -0.26 -18.60
CA ILE A 398 2.48 -1.57 -18.47
C ILE A 398 1.04 -1.42 -18.95
N ARG A 399 0.58 -2.35 -19.79
CA ARG A 399 -0.77 -2.33 -20.37
C ARG A 399 -1.48 -3.65 -20.05
N LYS A 400 -2.76 -3.56 -19.72
CA LYS A 400 -3.69 -4.69 -19.64
C LYS A 400 -4.77 -4.50 -20.69
N GLN A 401 -4.95 -5.46 -21.58
CA GLN A 401 -6.05 -5.42 -22.53
C GLN A 401 -7.37 -5.80 -21.85
N VAL A 402 -8.46 -5.15 -22.26
CA VAL A 402 -9.81 -5.50 -21.81
C VAL A 402 -10.59 -6.00 -23.02
N ASN A 403 -11.02 -7.26 -22.95
CA ASN A 403 -11.69 -7.93 -24.05
C ASN A 403 -13.15 -7.48 -24.15
N PRO A 404 -13.79 -7.59 -25.35
CA PRO A 404 -15.17 -7.16 -25.58
C PRO A 404 -16.22 -7.79 -24.65
N GLY A 405 -15.93 -8.95 -24.05
CA GLY A 405 -16.79 -9.63 -23.07
C GLY A 405 -16.55 -9.26 -21.60
N GLY A 406 -15.76 -8.22 -21.32
CA GLY A 406 -15.43 -7.79 -19.95
C GLY A 406 -14.31 -8.58 -19.27
N GLY A 407 -13.86 -9.70 -19.88
CA GLY A 407 -12.67 -10.41 -19.45
C GLY A 407 -11.41 -9.55 -19.66
N GLU A 408 -10.47 -9.61 -18.72
CA GLU A 408 -9.24 -8.83 -18.78
C GLU A 408 -8.03 -9.75 -19.05
N GLY A 409 -7.15 -9.35 -19.98
CA GLY A 409 -5.90 -10.04 -20.25
C GLY A 409 -4.85 -9.84 -19.15
N GLU A 410 -3.61 -10.25 -19.36
CA GLU A 410 -2.54 -10.03 -18.38
C GLU A 410 -1.93 -8.62 -18.49
N TRP A 411 -1.21 -8.22 -17.44
CA TRP A 411 -0.43 -6.98 -17.47
C TRP A 411 0.88 -7.23 -18.19
N GLU A 412 1.09 -6.57 -19.32
CA GLU A 412 2.26 -6.74 -20.15
C GLU A 412 3.06 -5.45 -20.23
N HIS A 413 4.39 -5.55 -20.20
CA HIS A 413 5.24 -4.40 -20.51
C HIS A 413 5.08 -4.05 -21.98
N VAL A 414 4.77 -2.78 -22.25
CA VAL A 414 4.74 -2.28 -23.61
C VAL A 414 6.18 -2.03 -24.04
N GLU A 415 6.59 -2.62 -25.15
CA GLU A 415 7.82 -2.21 -25.84
C GLU A 415 7.66 -0.76 -26.30
N THR A 416 8.08 0.16 -25.44
CA THR A 416 8.22 1.56 -25.82
C THR A 416 9.52 1.69 -26.59
N LEU A 417 9.46 2.32 -27.77
CA LEU A 417 10.63 2.89 -28.43
C LEU A 417 11.34 3.75 -27.39
N ARG A 418 12.42 3.23 -26.81
CA ARG A 418 13.20 3.93 -25.79
C ARG A 418 13.71 5.21 -26.43
N LEU A 419 13.15 6.36 -26.05
CA LEU A 419 13.82 7.61 -26.31
C LEU A 419 15.09 7.62 -25.48
N ASP A 420 16.23 7.62 -26.15
CA ASP A 420 17.52 7.84 -25.51
C ASP A 420 17.45 9.18 -24.74
N PRO A 421 17.65 9.20 -23.40
CA PRO A 421 17.67 10.43 -22.63
C PRO A 421 18.66 11.47 -23.16
N ALA A 422 19.69 11.05 -23.90
CA ALA A 422 20.63 11.93 -24.59
C ALA A 422 19.95 12.80 -25.68
N ALA A 423 18.90 12.30 -26.33
CA ALA A 423 18.14 13.03 -27.35
C ALA A 423 17.27 14.15 -26.75
N ILE A 424 16.90 14.06 -25.47
CA ILE A 424 16.14 15.11 -24.76
C ILE A 424 17.06 16.30 -24.40
N LYS A 425 18.36 16.05 -24.19
CA LYS A 425 19.35 17.13 -23.96
C LYS A 425 19.72 17.88 -25.24
N SER A 426 19.69 17.23 -26.40
CA SER A 426 20.08 17.88 -27.68
C SER A 426 19.03 18.87 -28.20
N SER A 427 17.75 18.71 -27.84
CA SER A 427 16.68 19.63 -28.26
C SER A 427 16.66 20.95 -27.48
N ARG A 428 17.25 20.99 -26.27
CA ARG A 428 17.42 22.25 -25.50
C ARG A 428 18.47 23.21 -26.10
N ASN A 429 19.32 22.73 -27.00
CA ASN A 429 20.35 23.54 -27.67
C ASN A 429 20.02 23.91 -29.12
N GLN A 430 18.84 23.57 -29.63
CA GLN A 430 18.44 24.00 -30.97
C GLN A 430 17.67 25.32 -30.95
N ARG A 431 18.44 26.38 -31.23
CA ARG A 431 18.06 27.64 -31.90
C ARG A 431 17.11 28.59 -31.16
N ARG A 432 17.70 29.58 -30.48
CA ARG A 432 17.19 30.95 -30.58
C ARG A 432 17.35 31.41 -32.03
N PRO A 433 16.32 31.93 -32.71
CA PRO A 433 16.54 32.74 -33.90
C PRO A 433 17.18 34.05 -33.44
N ASP A 434 18.39 34.31 -33.91
CA ASP A 434 19.02 35.62 -33.80
C ASP A 434 18.19 36.65 -34.58
N HIS A 435 17.29 37.34 -33.89
CA HIS A 435 16.71 38.58 -34.41
C HIS A 435 17.72 39.71 -34.21
N ARG A 436 18.67 39.86 -35.14
CA ARG A 436 19.33 41.15 -35.39
C ARG A 436 19.63 41.38 -36.87
N SER A 437 19.31 42.62 -37.26
CA SER A 437 19.82 43.44 -38.36
C SER A 437 19.28 43.23 -39.77
N GLY A 438 18.59 44.27 -40.24
CA GLY A 438 18.19 44.49 -41.63
C GLY A 438 17.69 45.92 -41.82
N GLY A 439 18.44 46.91 -41.31
CA GLY A 439 18.18 48.33 -41.53
C GLY A 439 18.73 48.80 -42.88
N HIS A 440 17.92 49.63 -43.54
CA HIS A 440 18.25 50.63 -44.57
C HIS A 440 19.35 50.35 -45.60
N ARG A 441 18.94 50.16 -46.85
CA ARG A 441 19.70 50.63 -48.03
C ARG A 441 19.13 51.98 -48.49
N ARG A 442 20.00 52.99 -48.54
CA ARG A 442 19.85 54.16 -49.40
C ARG A 442 20.25 53.77 -50.82
N ASN A 443 19.46 54.21 -51.80
CA ASN A 443 19.89 55.05 -52.91
C ASN A 443 18.73 55.97 -53.26
#